data_AF-A0A4X2LAU4-F1
#
_entry.id   AF-A0A4X2LAU4-F1
#
_cell.length_a   1.000
_cell.length_b   1.000
_cell.length_c   1.000
_cell.angle_alpha   90.00
_cell.angle_beta   90.00
_cell.angle_gamma   90.00
#
_symmetry.space_group_name_H-M   'P 1'
#
loop_
_entity.id
_entity.type
_entity.pdbx_description
1 polymer ?
#
loop_
_entity_poly.entity_id
_entity_poly.type
_entity_poly.pdbx_seq_one_letter_code
_entity_poly.pdbx_strand_id
1 'polypeptide(L)'
;MLRSILGKTFRLLGYTLQYGCIAHCAFEYVGGVVMVPRGHVWLEGDNLQNSTDSRYYGPIPYGLIRGRICLKIWPLNDFGFLRDSPNGHRFSDE
;
A
#
# COMPACT_ATOMS: atom_id res chain seq x y z
N MET A 1 40.82 -18.07 -24.51
CA MET A 1 39.61 -17.27 -24.83
C MET A 1 38.44 -17.55 -23.87
N LEU A 2 38.08 -18.82 -23.63
CA LEU A 2 36.95 -19.25 -22.79
C LEU A 2 36.97 -18.73 -21.34
N ARG A 3 38.14 -18.72 -20.68
CA ARG A 3 38.30 -18.21 -19.29
C ARG A 3 38.00 -16.72 -19.13
N SER A 4 38.29 -15.92 -20.16
CA SER A 4 38.02 -14.47 -20.18
C SER A 4 36.53 -14.18 -20.36
N ILE A 5 35.87 -14.98 -21.21
CA ILE A 5 34.43 -14.89 -21.45
C ILE A 5 33.67 -15.28 -20.17
N LEU A 6 34.03 -16.40 -19.54
CA LEU A 6 33.40 -16.87 -18.30
C LEU A 6 33.48 -15.82 -17.18
N GLY A 7 34.63 -15.18 -17.01
CA GLY A 7 34.84 -14.12 -16.01
C GLY A 7 34.06 -12.83 -16.29
N LYS A 8 33.84 -12.49 -17.56
CA LYS A 8 32.99 -11.36 -17.96
C LYS A 8 31.51 -11.66 -17.72
N THR A 9 31.08 -12.88 -18.03
CA THR A 9 29.69 -13.32 -17.82
C THR A 9 29.33 -13.37 -16.34
N PHE A 10 30.21 -13.89 -15.48
CA PHE A 10 30.00 -13.88 -14.03
C PHE A 10 29.90 -12.47 -13.45
N ARG A 11 30.72 -11.54 -13.97
CA ARG A 11 30.68 -10.14 -13.54
C ARG A 11 29.37 -9.46 -13.96
N LEU A 12 28.94 -9.67 -15.20
CA LEU A 12 27.66 -9.15 -15.70
C LEU A 12 26.47 -9.68 -14.89
N LEU A 13 26.45 -10.99 -14.63
CA LEU A 13 25.41 -11.64 -13.83
C LEU A 13 25.34 -11.08 -12.41
N GLY A 14 26.50 -10.88 -11.76
CA GLY A 14 26.59 -10.26 -10.44
C GLY A 14 26.05 -8.83 -10.43
N TYR A 15 26.38 -8.01 -11.44
CA TYR A 15 25.84 -6.67 -11.58
C TYR A 15 24.32 -6.69 -11.79
N THR A 16 23.79 -7.56 -12.66
CA THR A 16 22.34 -7.67 -12.89
C THR A 16 21.58 -8.07 -11.62
N LEU A 17 22.10 -9.03 -10.84
CA LEU A 17 21.51 -9.41 -9.55
C LEU A 17 21.54 -8.25 -8.55
N GLN A 18 22.68 -7.56 -8.42
CA GLN A 18 22.83 -6.43 -7.50
C GLN A 18 21.90 -5.27 -7.86
N TYR A 19 21.87 -4.86 -9.13
CA TYR A 19 20.99 -3.78 -9.59
C TYR A 19 19.51 -4.19 -9.59
N GLY A 20 19.18 -5.47 -9.74
CA GLY A 20 17.82 -5.98 -9.59
C GLY A 20 17.28 -5.82 -8.16
N CYS A 21 18.09 -6.17 -7.15
CA CYS A 21 17.73 -5.94 -5.74
C CYS A 21 17.58 -4.45 -5.43
N ILE A 22 18.49 -3.61 -5.94
CA ILE A 22 18.41 -2.15 -5.75
C ILE A 22 17.17 -1.57 -6.44
N ALA A 23 16.84 -2.01 -7.66
CA ALA A 23 15.66 -1.56 -8.37
C ALA A 23 14.35 -1.96 -7.66
N HIS A 24 14.27 -3.17 -7.13
CA HIS A 24 13.13 -3.63 -6.33
C HIS A 24 12.95 -2.76 -5.06
N CYS A 25 14.02 -2.52 -4.31
CA CYS A 25 13.98 -1.67 -3.12
C CYS A 25 13.70 -0.18 -3.45
N ALA A 26 14.22 0.33 -4.56
CA ALA A 26 14.02 1.73 -4.96
C ALA A 26 12.61 1.98 -5.51
N PHE A 27 12.04 1.04 -6.26
CA PHE A 27 10.67 1.17 -6.79
C PHE A 27 9.62 1.19 -5.67
N GLU A 28 9.87 0.44 -4.59
CA GLU A 28 9.06 0.48 -3.37
C GLU A 28 9.19 1.82 -2.61
N TYR A 29 10.36 2.46 -2.61
CA TYR A 29 10.61 3.69 -1.84
C TYR A 29 10.37 5.02 -2.57
N VAL A 30 10.49 5.06 -3.90
CA VAL A 30 10.52 6.33 -4.67
C VAL A 30 9.14 6.74 -5.22
N GLY A 31 8.19 5.81 -5.33
CA GLY A 31 6.92 6.07 -6.03
C GLY A 31 5.83 6.77 -5.22
N GLY A 32 5.94 6.86 -3.89
CA GLY A 32 4.79 7.22 -3.04
C GLY A 32 3.61 6.23 -3.18
N VAL A 33 3.85 5.09 -3.81
CA VAL A 33 2.90 4.01 -4.03
C VAL A 33 3.27 2.88 -3.08
N VAL A 34 2.36 2.55 -2.16
CA VAL A 34 2.54 1.42 -1.25
C VAL A 34 1.73 0.23 -1.77
N MET A 35 2.40 -0.89 -1.99
CA MET A 35 1.75 -2.14 -2.36
C MET A 35 1.19 -2.81 -1.10
N VAL A 36 -0.14 -2.87 -0.98
CA VAL A 36 -0.81 -3.54 0.14
C VAL A 36 -0.72 -5.06 -0.05
N PRO A 37 -0.13 -5.81 0.89
CA PRO A 37 -0.06 -7.27 0.79
C PRO A 37 -1.46 -7.91 0.76
N ARG A 38 -1.57 -9.09 0.14
CA ARG A 38 -2.83 -9.86 0.16
C ARG A 38 -3.26 -10.11 1.62
N GLY A 39 -4.55 -9.97 1.89
CA GLY A 39 -5.12 -10.12 3.23
C GLY A 39 -4.81 -8.99 4.19
N HIS A 40 -4.24 -7.87 3.73
CA HIS A 40 -4.06 -6.65 4.51
C HIS A 40 -4.94 -5.52 3.97
N VAL A 41 -5.09 -4.47 4.75
CA VAL A 41 -5.80 -3.23 4.39
C VAL A 41 -4.94 -2.01 4.67
N TRP A 42 -5.14 -0.98 3.85
CA TRP A 42 -4.62 0.37 4.08
C TRP A 42 -5.74 1.25 4.63
N LEU A 43 -5.54 1.78 5.83
CA LEU A 43 -6.46 2.68 6.52
C LEU A 43 -5.86 4.07 6.60
N GLU A 44 -6.65 5.08 6.25
CA GLU A 44 -6.33 6.50 6.46
C GLU A 44 -7.50 7.17 7.19
N GLY A 45 -7.17 8.09 8.09
CA GLY A 45 -8.17 8.90 8.77
C GLY A 45 -8.62 10.10 7.92
N ASP A 46 -9.87 10.51 8.07
CA ASP A 46 -10.42 11.67 7.36
C ASP A 46 -9.68 12.98 7.69
N ASN A 47 -9.12 13.11 8.90
CA ASN A 47 -8.27 14.23 9.28
C ASN A 47 -6.79 13.90 9.01
N LEU A 48 -6.36 14.14 7.77
CA LEU A 48 -5.01 13.80 7.30
C LEU A 48 -3.88 14.39 8.15
N GLN A 49 -4.07 15.57 8.76
CA GLN A 49 -3.04 16.25 9.56
C GLN A 49 -2.95 15.73 10.99
N ASN A 50 -4.03 15.13 11.50
CA ASN A 50 -4.13 14.67 12.87
C ASN A 50 -4.70 13.25 12.92
N SER A 51 -4.02 12.35 12.23
CA SER A 51 -4.32 10.92 12.28
C SER A 51 -3.01 10.13 12.33
N THR A 52 -2.96 9.16 13.24
CA THR A 52 -1.93 8.11 13.23
C THR A 52 -2.55 6.91 12.53
N ASP A 53 -2.21 6.74 11.27
CA ASP A 53 -2.79 5.72 10.39
C ASP A 53 -1.71 4.98 9.59
N SER A 54 -2.10 4.28 8.53
CA SER A 54 -1.20 3.39 7.77
C SER A 54 -0.03 4.12 7.13
N ARG A 55 -0.12 5.45 6.96
CA ARG A 55 1.01 6.30 6.52
C ARG A 55 2.19 6.23 7.49
N TYR A 56 1.96 5.89 8.76
CA TYR A 56 2.99 5.78 9.80
C TYR A 56 3.33 4.32 10.15
N TYR A 57 2.33 3.45 10.31
CA TYR A 57 2.55 2.06 10.75
C TYR A 57 2.44 1.01 9.64
N GLY A 58 2.09 1.41 8.42
CA GLY A 58 1.94 0.51 7.26
C GLY A 58 0.59 -0.22 7.19
N PRO A 59 0.45 -1.18 6.27
CA PRO A 59 -0.78 -1.95 6.10
C PRO A 59 -1.00 -2.93 7.27
N ILE A 60 -2.25 -3.18 7.64
CA ILE A 60 -2.61 -4.07 8.76
C ILE A 60 -3.38 -5.31 8.28
N PRO A 61 -3.27 -6.47 8.96
CA PRO A 61 -4.03 -7.66 8.61
C PRO A 61 -5.54 -7.42 8.66
N TYR A 62 -6.26 -7.86 7.61
CA TYR A 62 -7.73 -7.73 7.52
C TYR A 62 -8.46 -8.38 8.70
N GLY A 63 -7.90 -9.45 9.28
CA GLY A 63 -8.46 -10.14 10.44
C GLY A 63 -8.50 -9.32 11.74
N LEU A 64 -7.84 -8.15 11.80
CA LEU A 64 -7.94 -7.22 12.94
C LEU A 64 -9.19 -6.34 12.89
N ILE A 65 -9.90 -6.29 11.76
CA ILE A 65 -11.11 -5.50 11.59
C ILE A 65 -12.25 -6.13 12.40
N ARG A 66 -12.80 -5.38 13.36
CA ARG A 66 -13.92 -5.83 14.19
C ARG A 66 -15.29 -5.58 13.57
N GLY A 67 -15.42 -4.54 12.74
CA GLY A 67 -16.70 -4.16 12.15
C GLY A 67 -16.61 -2.87 11.34
N ARG A 68 -17.72 -2.53 10.69
CA ARG A 68 -17.88 -1.33 9.87
C ARG A 68 -18.91 -0.39 10.50
N ILE A 69 -18.61 0.90 10.56
CA ILE A 69 -19.57 1.90 11.02
C ILE A 69 -20.60 2.13 9.90
N CYS A 70 -21.87 1.86 10.19
CA CYS A 70 -22.97 1.97 9.24
C CYS A 70 -24.05 2.98 9.64
N LEU A 71 -24.06 3.44 10.88
CA LEU A 71 -25.09 4.33 11.41
C LEU A 71 -24.48 5.43 12.26
N LYS A 72 -24.92 6.66 12.01
CA LYS A 72 -24.63 7.84 12.82
C LYS A 72 -25.85 8.15 13.68
N ILE A 73 -25.69 8.10 15.00
CA ILE A 73 -26.79 8.33 15.96
C ILE A 73 -26.86 9.81 16.39
N TRP A 74 -25.72 10.51 16.42
CA TRP A 74 -25.61 11.90 16.90
C TRP A 74 -24.71 12.73 15.96
N PRO A 75 -24.95 14.06 15.80
CA PRO A 75 -26.08 14.85 16.33
C PRO A 75 -27.43 14.43 15.76
N LEU A 76 -28.52 14.65 16.51
CA LEU A 76 -29.87 14.24 16.09
C LEU A 76 -30.29 14.86 14.75
N ASN A 77 -29.78 16.06 14.44
CA ASN A 77 -30.03 16.73 13.16
C ASN A 77 -29.33 16.07 11.97
N ASP A 78 -28.42 15.13 12.23
CA ASP A 78 -27.67 14.36 11.24
C ASP A 78 -27.70 12.85 11.56
N PHE A 79 -28.84 12.41 12.11
CA PHE A 79 -29.12 10.99 12.35
C PHE A 79 -29.38 10.29 11.02
N GLY A 80 -28.68 9.18 10.77
CA GLY A 80 -28.90 8.40 9.55
C GLY A 80 -27.83 7.36 9.28
N PHE A 81 -28.09 6.55 8.26
CA PHE A 81 -27.13 5.56 7.77
C PHE A 81 -25.96 6.26 7.08
N LEU A 82 -24.74 5.78 7.34
CA LEU A 82 -23.56 6.20 6.61
C LEU A 82 -23.62 5.59 5.21
N ARG A 83 -23.36 6.41 4.19
CA ARG A 83 -23.31 5.96 2.79
C ARG A 83 -22.21 4.92 2.59
N ASP A 84 -22.43 4.01 1.64
CA ASP A 84 -21.56 2.87 1.39
C ASP A 84 -20.14 3.22 0.92
N SER A 85 -19.87 4.47 0.53
CA SER A 85 -18.52 5.02 0.44
C SER A 85 -18.61 6.53 0.17
N PRO A 86 -17.90 7.40 0.93
CA PRO A 86 -17.73 8.81 0.55
C PRO A 86 -17.00 8.95 -0.80
N ASN A 87 -16.20 7.93 -1.18
CA ASN A 87 -15.42 7.86 -2.39
C ASN A 87 -16.08 7.02 -3.50
N GLY A 88 -17.39 6.75 -3.42
CA GLY A 88 -18.10 5.91 -4.40
C GLY A 88 -18.02 6.41 -5.85
N HIS A 89 -17.66 7.67 -6.09
CA HIS A 89 -17.40 8.21 -7.43
C HIS A 89 -15.97 8.00 -7.94
N ARG A 90 -15.04 7.54 -7.10
CA ARG A 90 -13.61 7.45 -7.42
C ARG A 90 -13.20 6.11 -8.03
N PHE A 91 -14.03 5.08 -7.82
CA PHE A 91 -13.86 3.76 -8.41
C PHE A 91 -15.18 3.42 -9.07
N SER A 92 -15.28 3.70 -10.38
CA SER A 92 -16.25 3.01 -11.21
C SER A 92 -15.80 1.56 -11.25
N ASP A 93 -16.62 0.65 -10.74
CA ASP A 93 -16.41 -0.78 -10.92
C ASP A 93 -16.58 -1.11 -12.42
N GLU A 94 -15.52 -0.93 -13.20
CA GLU A 94 -15.33 -1.56 -14.52
C GLU A 94 -14.46 -2.81 -14.40
#